data_AF-A0A954B496-F1
#
_entry.id   AF-A0A954B496-F1
#
_cell.length_a   1.000
_cell.length_b   1.000
_cell.length_c   1.000
_cell.angle_alpha   90.00
_cell.angle_beta   90.00
_cell.angle_gamma   90.00
#
_symmetry.space_group_name_H-M   'P 1'
#
loop_
_entity.id
_entity.type
_entity.pdbx_description
1 polymer ?
#
loop_
_entity_poly.entity_id
_entity_poly.type
_entity_poly.pdbx_seq_one_letter_code
_entity_poly.pdbx_strand_id
1 'polypeptide(L)'
;MQARYADGRAAVFADVEISLTPDKLFIRHGERTIDWDYADLARSDDNNGYVVLRQKRKPDTGERLMFGNWYDDELKAVAPHLMKPRAQGVEGRLTVGALVTLAWSLAGAFLIGIPYAAGPMARAMPEKYRTQIADISWTQVNNFTAQCDDADEATQILNDVAYRIMERSNVPERDEIWITIADAGFPNAFALPDNSIIVTDELIGMAEQPDELVGVLA
;
A
#
# COMPACT_ATOMS: atom_id res chain seq x y z
N MET A 1 -7.44 45.78 2.09
CA MET A 1 -7.80 44.44 1.56
C MET A 1 -6.72 44.08 0.57
N GLN A 2 -5.95 43.03 0.83
CA GLN A 2 -4.75 42.73 0.02
C GLN A 2 -5.01 41.46 -0.80
N ALA A 3 -4.99 41.62 -2.12
CA ALA A 3 -4.83 40.50 -3.03
C ALA A 3 -3.33 40.30 -3.27
N ARG A 4 -2.95 39.09 -3.66
CA ARG A 4 -1.56 38.69 -3.86
C ARG A 4 -1.40 38.05 -5.23
N TYR A 5 -0.41 38.49 -5.99
CA TYR A 5 -0.14 37.97 -7.32
C TYR A 5 1.27 37.39 -7.39
N ALA A 6 1.38 36.22 -8.02
CA ALA A 6 2.63 35.58 -8.39
C ALA A 6 2.71 35.48 -9.91
N ASP A 7 3.88 35.82 -10.47
CA ASP A 7 4.11 35.92 -11.92
C ASP A 7 4.52 34.58 -12.58
N GLY A 8 4.62 33.52 -11.79
CA GLY A 8 5.01 32.19 -12.25
C GLY A 8 6.50 32.01 -12.59
N ARG A 9 7.32 33.06 -12.44
CA ARG A 9 8.78 33.01 -12.67
C ARG A 9 9.54 32.80 -11.38
N ALA A 10 9.05 33.37 -10.29
CA ALA A 10 9.56 33.17 -8.95
C ALA A 10 8.43 32.75 -8.00
N ALA A 11 8.76 31.94 -6.99
CA ALA A 11 7.82 31.54 -5.95
C ALA A 11 7.59 32.66 -4.91
N VAL A 12 7.29 33.87 -5.39
CA VAL A 12 7.12 35.07 -4.57
C VAL A 12 5.79 35.72 -4.91
N PHE A 13 5.03 36.06 -3.87
CA PHE A 13 3.79 36.82 -4.01
C PHE A 13 4.04 38.30 -3.73
N ALA A 14 3.54 39.15 -4.61
CA ALA A 14 3.49 40.59 -4.40
C ALA A 14 2.06 41.02 -4.04
N ASP A 15 1.93 41.97 -3.12
CA ASP A 15 0.64 42.58 -2.84
C ASP A 15 0.19 43.41 -4.04
N VAL A 16 -1.05 43.20 -4.45
CA VAL A 16 -1.67 43.83 -5.62
C VAL A 16 -3.08 44.31 -5.30
N GLU A 17 -3.54 45.27 -6.10
CA GLU A 17 -4.93 45.66 -6.10
C GLU A 17 -5.66 44.93 -7.23
N ILE A 18 -6.91 44.54 -6.97
CA ILE A 18 -7.74 43.87 -7.96
C ILE A 18 -9.00 44.69 -8.23
N SER A 19 -9.46 44.65 -9.47
CA SER A 19 -10.75 45.20 -9.87
C SER A 19 -11.51 44.14 -10.67
N LEU A 20 -12.63 43.69 -10.10
CA LEU A 20 -13.55 42.75 -10.72
C LEU A 20 -14.56 43.57 -11.54
N THR A 21 -14.38 43.63 -12.85
CA THR A 21 -15.36 44.24 -13.76
C THR A 21 -16.25 43.15 -14.38
N PRO A 22 -17.39 43.49 -15.02
CA PRO A 22 -18.24 42.49 -15.67
C PRO A 22 -17.54 41.69 -16.78
N ASP A 23 -16.59 42.31 -17.48
CA ASP A 23 -15.93 41.69 -18.64
C ASP A 23 -14.61 41.00 -18.27
N LYS A 24 -13.78 41.65 -17.44
CA LYS A 24 -12.44 41.18 -17.09
C LYS A 24 -12.06 41.43 -15.64
N LEU A 25 -11.08 40.67 -15.19
CA LEU A 25 -10.36 40.91 -13.94
C LEU A 25 -9.11 41.74 -14.24
N PHE A 26 -8.96 42.87 -13.57
CA PHE A 26 -7.74 43.68 -13.63
C PHE A 26 -6.91 43.51 -12.36
N ILE A 27 -5.61 43.31 -12.53
CA ILE A 27 -4.62 43.18 -11.45
C ILE A 27 -3.64 44.35 -11.62
N ARG A 28 -3.52 45.18 -10.60
CA ARG A 28 -2.60 46.32 -10.58
C ARG A 28 -1.43 46.04 -9.65
N HIS A 29 -0.23 46.00 -10.25
CA HIS A 29 1.04 45.80 -9.55
C HIS A 29 1.96 46.99 -9.86
N GLY A 30 1.98 47.98 -8.96
CA GLY A 30 2.65 49.26 -9.21
C GLY A 30 2.05 49.99 -10.41
N GLU A 31 2.87 50.34 -11.40
CA GLU A 31 2.44 50.98 -12.66
C GLU A 31 1.94 50.00 -13.72
N ARG A 32 2.11 48.69 -13.49
CA ARG A 32 1.68 47.66 -14.43
C ARG A 32 0.26 47.21 -14.14
N THR A 33 -0.56 47.18 -15.18
CA THR A 33 -1.90 46.58 -15.16
C THR A 33 -1.89 45.30 -15.99
N ILE A 34 -2.43 44.23 -15.44
CA ILE A 34 -2.59 42.93 -16.09
C ILE A 34 -4.09 42.65 -16.18
N ASP A 35 -4.59 42.30 -17.35
CA ASP A 35 -5.99 41.94 -17.56
C ASP A 35 -6.15 40.45 -17.84
N TRP A 36 -7.06 39.81 -17.12
CA TRP A 36 -7.42 38.41 -17.28
C TRP A 36 -8.89 38.27 -17.70
N ASP A 37 -9.13 37.51 -18.75
CA ASP A 37 -10.47 37.14 -19.19
C ASP A 37 -11.01 36.00 -18.31
N TYR A 38 -12.22 36.15 -17.76
CA TYR A 38 -12.80 35.12 -16.90
C TYR A 38 -12.98 33.78 -17.63
N ALA A 39 -13.20 33.77 -18.94
CA ALA A 39 -13.35 32.54 -19.72
C ALA A 39 -12.07 31.68 -19.64
N ASP A 40 -10.92 32.34 -19.57
CA ASP A 40 -9.59 31.73 -19.50
C ASP A 40 -9.13 31.43 -18.07
N LEU A 41 -9.95 31.71 -17.05
CA LEU A 41 -9.59 31.45 -15.65
C LEU A 41 -10.13 30.12 -15.13
N ALA A 42 -9.36 29.51 -14.24
CA ALA A 42 -9.73 28.37 -13.41
C ALA A 42 -9.40 28.66 -11.94
N ARG A 43 -10.13 28.03 -11.04
CA ARG A 43 -9.86 28.02 -9.60
C ARG A 43 -8.91 26.87 -9.26
N SER A 44 -8.03 27.10 -8.31
CA SER A 44 -7.14 26.06 -7.75
C SER A 44 -7.10 26.09 -6.22
N ASP A 45 -8.09 26.72 -5.60
CA ASP A 45 -8.27 26.72 -4.16
C ASP A 45 -9.04 25.49 -3.67
N ASP A 46 -8.85 25.19 -2.40
CA ASP A 46 -9.45 24.10 -1.62
C ASP A 46 -10.50 24.64 -0.62
N ASN A 47 -11.06 25.83 -0.89
CA ASN A 47 -12.02 26.53 -0.03
C ASN A 47 -11.49 26.85 1.39
N ASN A 48 -10.17 26.98 1.56
CA ASN A 48 -9.52 27.27 2.84
C ASN A 48 -9.48 28.78 3.19
N GLY A 49 -10.58 29.50 2.91
CA GLY A 49 -10.71 30.94 3.18
C GLY A 49 -10.08 31.87 2.15
N TYR A 50 -9.40 31.35 1.13
CA TYR A 50 -8.84 32.10 0.02
C TYR A 50 -9.31 31.55 -1.32
N VAL A 51 -9.54 32.44 -2.27
CA VAL A 51 -9.75 32.13 -3.68
C VAL A 51 -8.42 32.23 -4.39
N VAL A 52 -8.07 31.20 -5.17
CA VAL A 52 -6.85 31.17 -5.99
C VAL A 52 -7.24 31.00 -7.44
N LEU A 53 -7.00 32.03 -8.24
CA LEU A 53 -7.22 32.03 -9.68
C LEU A 53 -5.93 31.78 -10.45
N ARG A 54 -6.05 31.01 -11.51
CA ARG A 54 -5.00 30.74 -12.49
C ARG A 54 -5.54 30.80 -13.91
N GLN A 55 -4.68 31.02 -14.89
CA GLN A 55 -5.05 30.86 -16.29
C GLN A 55 -5.13 29.37 -16.68
N LYS A 56 -6.06 29.04 -17.59
CA LYS A 56 -6.28 27.69 -18.15
C LYS A 56 -5.28 27.31 -19.24
N ARG A 57 -4.36 28.20 -19.60
CA ARG A 57 -3.38 28.01 -20.68
C ARG A 57 -2.55 26.74 -20.44
N LYS A 58 -2.20 26.06 -21.55
CA LYS A 58 -1.26 24.94 -21.58
C LYS A 58 -0.05 25.33 -22.43
N PRO A 59 1.20 25.20 -21.94
CA PRO A 59 1.56 24.81 -20.57
C PRO A 59 1.14 25.87 -19.54
N ASP A 60 1.01 25.46 -18.27
CA ASP A 60 0.70 26.36 -17.17
C ASP A 60 1.83 27.37 -16.98
N THR A 61 1.52 28.66 -16.96
CA THR A 61 2.51 29.74 -16.81
C THR A 61 3.01 29.88 -15.38
N GLY A 62 2.35 29.24 -14.41
CA GLY A 62 2.65 29.38 -12.98
C GLY A 62 2.06 30.66 -12.36
N GLU A 63 1.41 31.52 -13.14
CA GLU A 63 0.80 32.75 -12.63
C GLU A 63 -0.39 32.43 -11.73
N ARG A 64 -0.46 33.08 -10.57
CA ARG A 64 -1.53 32.89 -9.58
C ARG A 64 -1.96 34.22 -8.99
N LEU A 65 -3.28 34.40 -8.86
CA LEU A 65 -3.87 35.47 -8.07
C LEU A 65 -4.59 34.87 -6.87
N MET A 66 -4.22 35.30 -5.67
CA MET A 66 -4.83 34.89 -4.42
C MET A 66 -5.52 36.09 -3.76
N PHE A 67 -6.77 35.94 -3.35
CA PHE A 67 -7.48 36.92 -2.52
C PHE A 67 -8.42 36.21 -1.56
N GLY A 68 -8.80 36.86 -0.47
CA GLY A 68 -9.68 36.24 0.53
C GLY A 68 -11.09 36.01 0.01
N ASN A 69 -11.80 35.09 0.65
CA ASN A 69 -13.20 34.73 0.35
C ASN A 69 -14.21 35.88 0.46
N TRP A 70 -13.82 37.04 1.00
CA TRP A 70 -14.67 38.24 1.02
C TRP A 70 -15.03 38.78 -0.39
N TYR A 71 -14.32 38.36 -1.44
CA TYR A 71 -14.68 38.66 -2.83
C TYR A 71 -15.56 37.57 -3.48
N ASP A 72 -15.95 36.50 -2.77
CA ASP A 72 -16.68 35.38 -3.38
C ASP A 72 -18.01 35.81 -3.99
N ASP A 73 -18.78 36.68 -3.32
CA ASP A 73 -20.08 37.14 -3.83
C ASP A 73 -19.92 38.02 -5.08
N GLU A 74 -18.93 38.92 -5.09
CA GLU A 74 -18.60 39.75 -6.25
C GLU A 74 -18.12 38.88 -7.42
N LEU A 75 -17.22 37.93 -7.17
CA LEU A 75 -16.72 36.99 -8.16
C LEU A 75 -17.82 36.10 -8.72
N LYS A 76 -18.76 35.66 -7.87
CA LYS A 76 -19.93 34.87 -8.27
C LYS A 76 -20.87 35.66 -9.17
N ALA A 77 -21.02 36.96 -8.92
CA ALA A 77 -21.87 37.84 -9.72
C ALA A 77 -21.30 38.05 -11.14
N VAL A 78 -19.99 38.27 -11.25
CA VAL A 78 -19.34 38.56 -12.55
C VAL A 78 -18.89 37.31 -13.32
N ALA A 79 -18.54 36.23 -12.62
CA ALA A 79 -17.96 35.02 -13.21
C ALA A 79 -18.53 33.72 -12.60
N PRO A 80 -19.84 33.45 -12.72
CA PRO A 80 -20.48 32.29 -12.09
C PRO A 80 -19.96 30.94 -12.60
N HIS A 81 -19.36 30.87 -13.78
CA HIS A 81 -18.74 29.65 -14.30
C HIS A 81 -17.50 29.20 -13.51
N LEU A 82 -16.86 30.10 -12.77
CA LEU A 82 -15.73 29.77 -11.89
C LEU A 82 -16.17 28.98 -10.65
N MET A 83 -17.47 28.97 -10.32
CA MET A 83 -18.05 28.21 -9.20
C MET A 83 -18.40 26.77 -9.57
N LYS A 84 -18.21 26.37 -10.83
CA LYS A 84 -18.51 25.01 -11.28
C LYS A 84 -17.36 24.05 -10.90
N PRO A 85 -17.63 22.77 -10.56
CA PRO A 85 -16.59 21.80 -10.16
C PRO A 85 -15.44 21.67 -11.17
N ARG A 86 -15.75 21.79 -12.47
CA ARG A 86 -14.76 21.74 -13.55
C ARG A 86 -13.76 22.90 -13.52
N ALA A 87 -14.18 24.07 -13.03
CA ALA A 87 -13.29 25.22 -12.85
C ALA A 87 -12.40 25.08 -11.61
N GLN A 88 -12.84 24.35 -10.58
CA GLN A 88 -12.10 24.07 -9.34
C GLN A 88 -11.11 22.89 -9.48
N GLY A 89 -10.98 22.30 -10.67
CA GLY A 89 -10.08 21.16 -10.87
C GLY A 89 -10.55 19.85 -10.24
N VAL A 90 -11.82 19.77 -9.81
CA VAL A 90 -12.40 18.52 -9.32
C VAL A 90 -12.38 17.51 -10.46
N GLU A 91 -11.67 16.40 -10.25
CA GLU A 91 -11.56 15.33 -11.23
C GLU A 91 -12.95 14.81 -11.62
N GLY A 92 -13.15 14.54 -12.92
CA GLY A 92 -14.45 14.10 -13.42
C GLY A 92 -14.86 12.76 -12.81
N ARG A 93 -16.17 12.48 -12.80
CA ARG A 93 -16.73 11.19 -12.34
C ARG A 93 -16.06 9.97 -13.00
N LEU A 94 -15.54 10.14 -14.22
CA LEU A 94 -14.76 9.13 -14.95
C LEU A 94 -13.43 8.82 -14.26
N THR A 95 -12.67 9.83 -13.82
CA THR A 95 -11.38 9.62 -13.14
C THR A 95 -11.58 8.94 -11.80
N VAL A 96 -12.55 9.43 -11.01
CA VAL A 96 -12.93 8.81 -9.73
C VAL A 96 -13.37 7.36 -9.95
N GLY A 97 -14.21 7.11 -10.96
CA GLY A 97 -14.64 5.76 -11.33
C GLY A 97 -13.45 4.86 -11.69
N ALA A 98 -12.51 5.34 -12.51
CA ALA A 98 -11.33 4.59 -12.90
C ALA A 98 -10.44 4.23 -11.70
N LEU A 99 -10.22 5.17 -10.77
CA LEU A 99 -9.44 4.93 -9.55
C LEU A 99 -10.12 3.90 -8.64
N VAL A 100 -11.44 4.02 -8.44
CA VAL A 100 -12.20 3.06 -7.64
C VAL A 100 -12.17 1.67 -8.27
N THR A 101 -12.38 1.56 -9.59
CA THR A 101 -12.30 0.27 -10.29
C THR A 101 -10.90 -0.34 -10.16
N LEU A 102 -9.84 0.43 -10.35
CA LEU A 102 -8.47 -0.05 -10.19
C LEU A 102 -8.22 -0.58 -8.77
N ALA A 103 -8.64 0.17 -7.75
CA ALA A 103 -8.48 -0.23 -6.35
C ALA A 103 -9.20 -1.56 -6.07
N TRP A 104 -10.45 -1.71 -6.53
CA TRP A 104 -11.20 -2.95 -6.35
C TRP A 104 -10.64 -4.13 -7.15
N SER A 105 -10.13 -3.89 -8.36
CA SER A 105 -9.45 -4.92 -9.15
C SER A 105 -8.18 -5.44 -8.44
N LEU A 106 -7.37 -4.54 -7.87
CA LEU A 106 -6.20 -4.94 -7.08
C LEU A 106 -6.60 -5.71 -5.83
N ALA A 107 -7.63 -5.25 -5.11
CA ALA A 107 -8.14 -5.95 -3.93
C ALA A 107 -8.64 -7.36 -4.29
N GLY A 108 -9.39 -7.52 -5.39
CA GLY A 108 -9.83 -8.83 -5.86
C GLY A 108 -8.68 -9.74 -6.28
N ALA A 109 -7.68 -9.21 -6.99
CA ALA A 109 -6.50 -9.97 -7.36
C ALA A 109 -5.72 -10.47 -6.14
N PHE A 110 -5.56 -9.63 -5.11
CA PHE A 110 -4.82 -9.99 -3.91
C PHE A 110 -5.60 -10.92 -2.97
N LEU A 111 -6.88 -10.62 -2.70
CA LEU A 111 -7.69 -11.36 -1.72
C LEU A 111 -8.26 -12.67 -2.27
N ILE A 112 -8.43 -12.79 -3.59
CA ILE A 112 -9.05 -13.95 -4.21
C ILE A 112 -8.08 -14.61 -5.18
N GLY A 113 -7.46 -13.81 -6.06
CA GLY A 113 -6.57 -14.33 -7.10
C GLY A 113 -5.34 -15.06 -6.54
N ILE A 114 -4.62 -14.42 -5.62
CA ILE A 114 -3.41 -15.01 -5.02
C ILE A 114 -3.72 -16.29 -4.24
N PRO A 115 -4.68 -16.34 -3.29
CA PRO A 115 -4.98 -17.56 -2.55
C PRO A 115 -5.40 -18.72 -3.46
N TYR A 116 -6.18 -18.44 -4.50
CA TYR A 116 -6.60 -19.47 -5.46
C TYR A 116 -5.44 -19.99 -6.31
N ALA A 117 -4.49 -19.12 -6.66
CA ALA A 117 -3.32 -19.48 -7.45
C ALA A 117 -2.18 -20.10 -6.63
N ALA A 118 -2.11 -19.83 -5.33
CA ALA A 118 -1.01 -20.23 -4.47
C ALA A 118 -0.79 -21.75 -4.43
N GLY A 119 -1.86 -22.53 -4.24
CA GLY A 119 -1.75 -24.00 -4.17
C GLY A 119 -1.19 -24.65 -5.45
N PRO A 120 -1.74 -24.34 -6.65
CA PRO A 120 -1.16 -24.79 -7.91
C PRO A 120 0.27 -24.32 -8.14
N MET A 121 0.58 -23.06 -7.81
CA MET A 121 1.93 -22.50 -7.99
C MET A 121 2.95 -23.18 -7.07
N ALA A 122 2.59 -23.46 -5.82
CA ALA A 122 3.44 -24.17 -4.87
C ALA A 122 3.76 -25.60 -5.36
N ARG A 123 2.77 -26.32 -5.88
CA ARG A 123 2.97 -27.68 -6.43
C ARG A 123 3.78 -27.70 -7.72
N ALA A 124 3.68 -26.64 -8.53
CA ALA A 124 4.46 -26.50 -9.76
C ALA A 124 5.83 -25.85 -9.51
N MET A 125 6.20 -25.54 -8.27
CA MET A 125 7.42 -24.83 -7.95
C MET A 125 8.64 -25.71 -8.25
N PRO A 126 9.60 -25.25 -9.06
CA PRO A 126 10.84 -25.97 -9.29
C PRO A 126 11.67 -26.13 -8.01
N GLU A 127 12.32 -27.28 -7.84
CA GLU A 127 13.13 -27.63 -6.68
C GLU A 127 14.14 -26.52 -6.31
N LYS A 128 14.85 -25.97 -7.30
CA LYS A 128 15.81 -24.88 -7.07
C LYS A 128 15.23 -23.70 -6.27
N TYR A 129 13.99 -23.31 -6.53
CA TYR A 129 13.37 -22.20 -5.80
C TYR A 129 12.90 -22.63 -4.41
N ARG A 130 12.41 -23.86 -4.28
CA ARG A 130 12.04 -24.46 -3.00
C ARG A 130 13.24 -24.48 -2.04
N THR A 131 14.38 -25.01 -2.49
CA THR A 131 15.63 -25.03 -1.70
C THR A 131 16.08 -23.63 -1.33
N GLN A 132 16.04 -22.66 -2.26
CA GLN A 132 16.42 -21.27 -1.95
C GLN A 132 15.54 -20.63 -0.88
N ILE A 133 14.23 -20.86 -0.93
CA ILE A 133 13.30 -20.34 0.09
C ILE A 133 13.52 -21.06 1.42
N ALA A 134 13.81 -22.36 1.39
CA ALA A 134 14.15 -23.12 2.58
C ALA A 134 15.44 -22.61 3.24
N ASP A 135 16.51 -22.36 2.49
CA ASP A 135 17.77 -21.81 3.02
C ASP A 135 17.55 -20.45 3.72
N ILE A 136 16.71 -19.59 3.14
CA ILE A 136 16.33 -18.30 3.72
C ILE A 136 15.50 -18.50 4.99
N SER A 137 14.59 -19.47 5.00
CA SER A 137 13.77 -19.83 6.16
C SER A 137 14.66 -20.36 7.29
N TRP A 138 15.57 -21.27 6.99
CA TRP A 138 16.55 -21.81 7.93
C TRP A 138 17.43 -20.73 8.55
N THR A 139 17.87 -19.75 7.76
CA THR A 139 18.63 -18.60 8.28
C THR A 139 17.82 -17.81 9.32
N GLN A 140 16.50 -17.69 9.14
CA GLN A 140 15.63 -17.02 10.10
C GLN A 140 15.42 -17.88 11.35
N VAL A 141 15.14 -19.17 11.18
CA VAL A 141 14.98 -20.16 12.26
C VAL A 141 16.20 -20.15 13.18
N ASN A 142 17.39 -20.28 12.60
CA ASN A 142 18.65 -20.33 13.34
C ASN A 142 18.97 -19.03 14.11
N ASN A 143 18.25 -17.93 13.88
CA ASN A 143 18.40 -16.72 14.70
C ASN A 143 17.70 -16.82 16.06
N PHE A 144 16.71 -17.71 16.19
CA PHE A 144 15.91 -17.87 17.40
C PHE A 144 15.86 -19.30 17.93
N THR A 145 16.55 -20.25 17.27
CA THR A 145 16.69 -21.62 17.73
C THR A 145 18.16 -22.06 17.75
N ALA A 146 18.48 -22.99 18.65
CA ALA A 146 19.74 -23.74 18.63
C ALA A 146 19.48 -25.22 18.28
N GLN A 147 20.51 -25.93 17.84
CA GLN A 147 20.41 -27.38 17.65
C GLN A 147 20.56 -28.07 19.00
N CYS A 148 19.69 -29.04 19.30
CA CYS A 148 19.81 -29.86 20.49
C CYS A 148 20.93 -30.90 20.30
N ASP A 149 21.94 -30.89 21.16
CA ASP A 149 23.13 -31.76 21.03
C ASP A 149 22.83 -33.27 21.19
N ASP A 150 21.75 -33.64 21.88
CA ASP A 150 21.40 -35.04 22.22
C ASP A 150 20.05 -35.50 21.60
N ALA A 151 19.57 -34.82 20.56
CA ALA A 151 18.23 -35.06 20.02
C ALA A 151 18.11 -36.23 19.02
N ASP A 152 19.19 -36.95 18.68
CA ASP A 152 19.17 -37.93 17.59
C ASP A 152 18.15 -39.07 17.79
N GLU A 153 18.09 -39.66 18.99
CA GLU A 153 17.15 -40.76 19.29
C GLU A 153 15.70 -40.26 19.31
N ALA A 154 15.45 -39.12 19.99
CA ALA A 154 14.13 -38.51 20.04
C ALA A 154 13.64 -38.10 18.63
N THR A 155 14.53 -37.56 17.81
CA THR A 155 14.26 -37.19 16.42
C THR A 155 13.87 -38.43 15.60
N GLN A 156 14.59 -39.55 15.75
CA GLN A 156 14.23 -40.80 15.06
C GLN A 156 12.84 -41.31 15.46
N ILE A 157 12.52 -41.30 16.76
CA ILE A 157 11.20 -41.71 17.25
C ILE A 157 10.09 -40.84 16.63
N LEU A 158 10.28 -39.52 16.59
CA LEU A 158 9.31 -38.62 15.96
C LEU A 158 9.17 -38.87 14.46
N ASN A 159 10.28 -39.09 13.76
CA ASN A 159 10.27 -39.43 12.34
C ASN A 159 9.49 -40.73 12.07
N ASP A 160 9.70 -41.78 12.87
CA ASP A 160 8.97 -43.05 12.73
C ASP A 160 7.46 -42.88 12.98
N VAL A 161 7.08 -42.09 13.98
CA VAL A 161 5.69 -41.77 14.28
C VAL A 161 5.06 -40.99 13.12
N ALA A 162 5.72 -39.93 12.65
CA ALA A 162 5.26 -39.13 11.52
C ALA A 162 5.12 -39.96 10.25
N TYR A 163 6.10 -40.82 9.95
CA TYR A 163 6.05 -41.73 8.81
C TYR A 163 4.81 -42.64 8.88
N ARG A 164 4.52 -43.22 10.05
CA ARG A 164 3.33 -44.06 10.25
C ARG A 164 2.02 -43.30 10.09
N ILE A 165 1.96 -42.04 10.53
CA ILE A 165 0.80 -41.16 10.34
C ILE A 165 0.61 -40.88 8.86
N MET A 166 1.67 -40.47 8.16
CA MET A 166 1.65 -40.16 6.73
C MET A 166 1.28 -41.37 5.86
N GLU A 167 1.79 -42.55 6.20
CA GLU A 167 1.45 -43.83 5.55
C GLU A 167 -0.05 -44.12 5.69
N ARG A 168 -0.61 -43.96 6.90
CA ARG A 168 -2.05 -44.19 7.15
C ARG A 168 -2.93 -43.15 6.47
N SER A 169 -2.47 -41.91 6.36
CA SER A 169 -3.17 -40.79 5.71
C SER A 169 -2.95 -40.73 4.19
N ASN A 170 -2.15 -41.65 3.63
CA ASN A 170 -1.81 -41.72 2.20
C ASN A 170 -1.23 -40.39 1.66
N VAL A 171 -0.31 -39.80 2.43
CA VAL A 171 0.38 -38.55 2.08
C VAL A 171 1.39 -38.81 0.94
N PRO A 172 1.33 -38.05 -0.18
CA PRO A 172 2.35 -38.10 -1.23
C PRO A 172 3.73 -37.67 -0.69
N GLU A 173 4.82 -38.19 -1.28
CA GLU A 173 6.19 -37.74 -0.95
C GLU A 173 6.58 -37.91 0.54
N ARG A 174 5.90 -38.80 1.27
CA ARG A 174 6.15 -39.06 2.70
C ARG A 174 7.60 -39.44 3.04
N ASP A 175 8.31 -40.06 2.10
CA ASP A 175 9.72 -40.44 2.25
C ASP A 175 10.67 -39.24 2.22
N GLU A 176 10.18 -38.09 1.76
CA GLU A 176 10.94 -36.84 1.67
C GLU A 176 10.70 -35.93 2.87
N ILE A 177 9.81 -36.29 3.81
CA ILE A 177 9.48 -35.48 4.98
C ILE A 177 10.29 -35.98 6.18
N TRP A 178 10.97 -35.08 6.88
CA TRP A 178 11.71 -35.41 8.10
C TRP A 178 11.50 -34.39 9.22
N ILE A 179 11.49 -34.87 10.45
CA ILE A 179 11.41 -34.04 11.66
C ILE A 179 12.82 -33.77 12.18
N THR A 180 13.02 -32.57 12.72
CA THR A 180 14.19 -32.19 13.51
C THR A 180 13.74 -31.45 14.77
N ILE A 181 14.44 -31.69 15.87
CA ILE A 181 14.19 -31.01 17.14
C ILE A 181 15.11 -29.79 17.24
N ALA A 182 14.57 -28.67 17.68
CA ALA A 182 15.31 -27.44 17.90
C ALA A 182 15.09 -26.92 19.33
N ASP A 183 16.14 -26.40 19.95
CA ASP A 183 16.06 -25.69 21.23
C ASP A 183 15.52 -24.28 20.95
N ALA A 184 14.36 -23.98 21.50
CA ALA A 184 13.72 -22.68 21.37
C ALA A 184 12.88 -22.37 22.61
N GLY A 185 12.99 -21.16 23.15
CA GLY A 185 12.26 -20.72 24.35
C GLY A 185 10.75 -20.50 24.18
N PHE A 186 10.10 -21.20 23.24
CA PHE A 186 8.66 -21.15 23.03
C PHE A 186 8.14 -22.48 22.44
N PRO A 187 6.95 -22.96 22.87
CA PRO A 187 6.38 -24.21 22.37
C PRO A 187 5.75 -24.03 20.98
N ASN A 188 6.36 -24.61 19.94
CA ASN A 188 5.84 -24.57 18.58
C ASN A 188 6.31 -25.75 17.70
N ALA A 189 5.62 -25.97 16.59
CA ALA A 189 6.07 -26.83 15.50
C ALA A 189 5.66 -26.22 14.16
N PHE A 190 6.55 -26.25 13.16
CA PHE A 190 6.28 -25.70 11.84
C PHE A 190 7.05 -26.43 10.73
N ALA A 191 6.43 -26.52 9.56
CA ALA A 191 7.03 -27.12 8.38
C ALA A 191 7.75 -26.06 7.52
N LEU A 192 8.91 -26.43 6.99
CA LEU A 192 9.67 -25.64 6.05
C LEU A 192 9.44 -26.11 4.60
N PRO A 193 9.76 -25.25 3.61
CA PRO A 193 9.56 -25.59 2.21
C PRO A 193 10.38 -26.78 1.70
N ASP A 194 11.44 -27.18 2.38
CA ASP A 194 12.30 -28.32 2.04
C ASP A 194 11.78 -29.66 2.56
N ASN A 195 10.52 -29.74 3.01
CA ASN A 195 9.90 -30.91 3.64
C ASN A 195 10.45 -31.25 5.04
N SER A 196 11.26 -30.38 5.64
CA SER A 196 11.60 -30.50 7.06
C SER A 196 10.49 -29.97 7.96
N ILE A 197 10.29 -30.62 9.10
CA ILE A 197 9.39 -30.18 10.17
C ILE A 197 10.24 -29.91 11.41
N ILE A 198 10.18 -28.69 11.92
CA ILE A 198 10.88 -28.31 13.14
C ILE A 198 9.92 -28.42 14.30
N VAL A 199 10.36 -29.11 15.36
CA VAL A 199 9.64 -29.26 16.63
C VAL A 199 10.51 -28.66 17.73
N THR A 200 9.97 -27.72 18.50
CA THR A 200 10.72 -27.11 19.60
C THR A 200 10.76 -28.01 20.83
N ASP A 201 11.85 -27.99 21.59
CA ASP A 201 11.98 -28.69 22.87
C ASP A 201 10.92 -28.26 23.91
N GLU A 202 10.58 -26.97 23.99
CA GLU A 202 9.51 -26.46 24.87
C GLU A 202 8.13 -27.07 24.54
N LEU A 203 7.83 -27.36 23.27
CA LEU A 203 6.59 -28.04 22.89
C LEU A 203 6.57 -29.48 23.42
N ILE A 204 7.71 -30.17 23.31
CA ILE A 204 7.85 -31.54 23.80
C ILE A 204 7.74 -31.56 25.33
N GLY A 205 8.38 -30.60 26.01
CA GLY A 205 8.31 -30.45 27.46
C GLY A 205 6.94 -30.04 27.98
N MET A 206 6.15 -29.34 27.17
CA MET A 206 4.78 -28.93 27.50
C MET A 206 3.75 -30.06 27.35
N ALA A 207 4.00 -31.03 26.47
CA ALA A 207 3.09 -32.14 26.23
C ALA A 207 3.07 -33.10 27.44
N GLU A 208 1.89 -33.32 28.02
CA GLU A 208 1.71 -34.26 29.13
C GLU A 208 1.51 -35.69 28.63
N GLN A 209 1.00 -35.83 27.39
CA GLN A 209 0.70 -37.12 26.77
C GLN A 209 1.28 -37.20 25.35
N PRO A 210 1.76 -38.38 24.91
CA PRO A 210 2.27 -38.56 23.54
C PRO A 210 1.25 -38.19 22.45
N ASP A 211 -0.04 -38.40 22.73
CA ASP A 211 -1.13 -38.11 21.81
C ASP A 211 -1.27 -36.60 21.53
N GLU A 212 -0.87 -35.74 22.47
CA GLU A 212 -0.89 -34.27 22.28
C GLU A 212 0.15 -33.85 21.24
N LEU A 213 1.35 -34.43 21.31
CA LEU A 213 2.41 -34.18 20.33
C LEU A 213 2.03 -34.75 18.94
N VAL A 214 1.45 -35.95 18.92
CA VAL A 214 0.92 -36.54 17.68
C VAL A 214 -0.19 -35.67 17.08
N GLY A 215 -1.06 -35.09 17.91
CA GLY A 215 -2.12 -34.20 17.46
C GLY A 215 -1.60 -32.91 16.82
N VAL A 216 -0.40 -32.45 17.15
CA VAL A 216 0.26 -31.30 16.51
C VAL A 216 0.91 -31.69 15.18
N LEU A 217 1.45 -32.91 15.09
CA LEU A 217 2.15 -33.40 13.90
C LEU A 217 1.23 -33.92 12.79
N ALA A 218 0.00 -34.32 13.12
CA ALA A 218 -0.97 -34.92 12.19
C ALA A 218 -1.72 -33.89 11.33
#